data_AF-A0A3B2WCW2-F1
#
_entry.id   AF-A0A3B2WCW2-F1
#
_cell.length_a   1.000
_cell.length_b   1.000
_cell.length_c   1.000
_cell.angle_alpha   90.00
_cell.angle_beta   90.00
_cell.angle_gamma   90.00
#
_symmetry.space_group_name_H-M   'P 1'
#
loop_
_entity.id
_entity.type
_entity.pdbx_description
1 polymer ?
#
loop_
_entity_poly.entity_id
_entity_poly.type
_entity_poly.pdbx_seq_one_letter_code
_entity_poly.pdbx_strand_id
1 'polypeptide(L)'
;MSSNGTDAPAEAQAAMEEPVVQPSVVDRVAGLPLISSTYGMVSAAYTSTKENYPHVRTVCDVAEKGVKTLTTAAVSTAQPILSKLEPQIATASEYAHRGLDRLQESLPILQQPTEKVLADTKELVSSTVSGAQE
;
A
#
# COMPACT_ATOMS: atom_id res chain seq x y z
N MET A 1 25.06 39.19 46.98
CA MET A 1 24.67 40.27 46.04
C MET A 1 25.80 40.35 45.03
N SER A 2 25.66 40.05 43.74
CA SER A 2 24.60 40.31 42.77
C SER A 2 24.68 39.23 41.67
N SER A 3 23.66 38.40 41.46
CA SER A 3 22.52 38.57 40.52
C SER A 3 22.90 38.67 39.03
N ASN A 4 22.77 37.51 38.37
CA ASN A 4 22.01 37.21 37.15
C ASN A 4 21.95 38.21 35.98
N GLY A 5 22.26 37.69 34.79
CA GLY A 5 21.83 38.13 33.45
C GLY A 5 22.48 37.16 32.46
N THR A 6 21.82 36.06 32.06
CA THR A 6 20.73 35.98 31.06
C THR A 6 21.10 36.70 29.77
N ASP A 7 21.81 35.98 28.89
CA ASP A 7 21.68 36.17 27.45
C ASP A 7 21.49 34.78 26.83
N ALA A 8 20.27 34.54 26.39
CA ALA A 8 19.92 33.42 25.54
C ALA A 8 20.27 33.79 24.09
N PRO A 9 20.93 32.91 23.32
CA PRO A 9 20.69 32.91 21.90
C PRO A 9 19.37 32.16 21.68
N ALA A 10 18.40 32.89 21.16
CA ALA A 10 17.24 32.34 20.49
C ALA A 10 17.72 31.44 19.34
N GLU A 11 17.92 30.16 19.62
CA GLU A 11 17.92 29.16 18.56
C GLU A 11 16.46 28.89 18.23
N ALA A 12 16.02 29.58 17.18
CA ALA A 12 14.82 29.28 16.45
C ALA A 12 14.79 27.76 16.24
N GLN A 13 13.94 27.10 17.01
CA GLN A 13 13.45 25.78 16.70
C GLN A 13 12.71 25.93 15.38
N ALA A 14 13.45 25.80 14.29
CA ALA A 14 12.90 25.35 13.03
C ALA A 14 12.29 23.99 13.37
N ALA A 15 10.99 24.01 13.65
CA ALA A 15 10.16 22.83 13.54
C ALA A 15 10.47 22.25 12.18
N MET A 16 11.31 21.22 12.17
CA MET A 16 11.31 20.26 11.08
C MET A 16 9.91 19.68 11.12
N GLU A 17 8.99 20.30 10.37
CA GLU A 17 7.84 19.57 9.87
C GLU A 17 8.46 18.38 9.14
N GLU A 18 8.43 17.22 9.79
CA GLU A 18 8.57 15.97 9.07
C GLU A 18 7.56 16.05 7.92
N PRO A 19 8.00 15.89 6.66
CA PRO A 19 7.06 15.76 5.59
C PRO A 19 6.25 14.51 5.91
N VAL A 20 4.99 14.68 6.28
CA VAL A 20 4.04 13.58 6.39
C VAL A 20 3.98 12.97 4.99
N VAL A 21 4.74 11.90 4.78
CA VAL A 21 4.78 11.18 3.52
C VAL A 21 3.39 10.58 3.35
N GLN A 22 2.55 11.20 2.53
CA GLN A 22 1.28 10.60 2.17
C GLN A 22 1.54 9.25 1.51
N PRO A 23 0.88 8.18 1.98
CA PRO A 23 1.07 6.85 1.42
C PRO A 23 0.71 6.90 -0.07
N SER A 24 1.47 6.21 -0.90
CA SER A 24 1.20 6.22 -2.34
C SER A 24 -0.16 5.58 -2.63
N VAL A 25 -0.76 5.92 -3.77
CA VAL A 25 -2.03 5.32 -4.20
C VAL A 25 -1.92 3.79 -4.24
N VAL A 26 -0.78 3.26 -4.67
CA VAL A 26 -0.57 1.80 -4.73
C VAL A 26 -0.52 1.19 -3.34
N ASP A 27 0.09 1.86 -2.36
CA ASP A 27 0.10 1.39 -0.96
C ASP A 27 -1.32 1.42 -0.38
N ARG A 28 -2.10 2.48 -0.66
CA ARG A 28 -3.51 2.57 -0.24
C ARG A 28 -4.38 1.48 -0.88
N VAL A 29 -4.19 1.20 -2.18
CA VAL A 29 -4.90 0.13 -2.89
C VAL A 29 -4.52 -1.24 -2.32
N ALA A 30 -3.22 -1.51 -2.14
CA ALA A 30 -2.76 -2.76 -1.57
C ALA A 30 -3.25 -2.97 -0.13
N GLY A 31 -3.44 -1.88 0.62
CA GLY A 31 -4.00 -1.87 1.97
C GLY A 31 -5.53 -1.98 2.04
N LEU A 32 -6.25 -2.01 0.92
CA LEU A 32 -7.70 -2.21 0.94
C LEU A 32 -8.03 -3.61 1.50
N PRO A 33 -8.95 -3.75 2.47
CA PRO A 33 -9.23 -5.00 3.16
C PRO A 33 -9.45 -6.22 2.25
N LEU A 34 -10.18 -6.03 1.13
CA LEU A 34 -10.42 -7.09 0.16
C LEU A 34 -9.12 -7.50 -0.58
N ILE A 35 -8.36 -6.50 -1.02
CA ILE A 35 -7.13 -6.67 -1.80
C ILE A 35 -6.04 -7.25 -0.91
N SER A 36 -5.87 -6.75 0.31
CA SER A 36 -4.87 -7.22 1.26
C SER A 36 -5.14 -8.67 1.69
N SER A 37 -6.41 -9.06 1.90
CA SER A 37 -6.79 -10.45 2.18
C SER A 37 -6.44 -11.36 1.00
N THR A 38 -6.82 -10.97 -0.22
CA THR A 38 -6.52 -11.76 -1.43
C THR A 38 -5.01 -11.86 -1.68
N TYR A 39 -4.29 -10.74 -1.53
CA TYR A 39 -2.83 -10.70 -1.65
C TYR A 39 -2.17 -11.61 -0.61
N GLY A 40 -2.62 -11.57 0.65
CA GLY A 40 -2.15 -12.42 1.72
C GLY A 40 -2.33 -13.92 1.41
N MET A 41 -3.51 -14.32 0.94
CA MET A 41 -3.78 -15.71 0.56
C MET A 41 -2.88 -16.20 -0.57
N VAL A 42 -2.77 -15.41 -1.66
CA VAL A 42 -1.94 -15.77 -2.81
C VAL A 42 -0.46 -15.78 -2.45
N SER A 43 0.00 -14.79 -1.68
CA SER A 43 1.37 -14.70 -1.18
C SER A 43 1.72 -15.88 -0.27
N ALA A 44 0.81 -16.28 0.62
CA ALA A 44 0.99 -17.44 1.48
C ALA A 44 1.06 -18.74 0.68
N ALA A 45 0.17 -18.93 -0.30
CA ALA A 45 0.19 -20.10 -1.18
C ALA A 45 1.48 -20.17 -2.03
N TYR A 46 1.93 -19.02 -2.57
CA TYR A 46 3.19 -18.92 -3.30
C TYR A 46 4.39 -19.24 -2.41
N THR A 47 4.44 -18.65 -1.21
CA THR A 47 5.53 -18.86 -0.25
C THR A 47 5.56 -20.32 0.20
N SER A 48 4.41 -20.90 0.55
CA SER A 48 4.30 -22.32 0.91
C SER A 48 4.78 -23.25 -0.21
N THR A 49 4.41 -22.96 -1.47
CA THR A 49 4.92 -23.71 -2.63
C THR A 49 6.42 -23.55 -2.77
N LYS A 50 6.94 -22.33 -2.69
CA LYS A 50 8.38 -22.06 -2.77
C LYS A 50 9.16 -22.79 -1.68
N GLU A 51 8.67 -22.79 -0.44
CA GLU A 51 9.34 -23.42 0.70
C GLU A 51 9.33 -24.95 0.65
N ASN A 52 8.28 -25.55 0.07
CA ASN A 52 8.17 -27.01 -0.07
C ASN A 52 9.07 -27.59 -1.18
N TYR A 53 9.63 -26.76 -2.08
CA TYR A 53 10.49 -27.19 -3.19
C TYR A 53 11.86 -26.46 -3.18
N PRO A 54 12.92 -27.06 -2.60
CA PRO A 54 14.23 -26.43 -2.41
C PRO A 54 14.88 -25.87 -3.68
N HIS A 55 14.69 -26.55 -4.82
CA HIS A 55 15.26 -26.13 -6.10
C HIS A 55 14.49 -24.95 -6.76
N VAL A 56 13.18 -24.85 -6.52
CA VAL A 56 12.37 -23.73 -7.01
C VAL A 56 12.63 -22.48 -6.17
N ARG A 57 12.85 -22.66 -4.87
CA ARG A 57 13.24 -21.58 -3.96
C ARG A 57 14.48 -20.82 -4.43
N THR A 58 15.56 -21.52 -4.75
CA THR A 58 16.83 -20.86 -5.10
C THR A 58 16.71 -20.04 -6.38
N VAL A 59 16.03 -20.54 -7.41
CA VAL A 59 15.83 -19.80 -8.67
C VAL A 59 14.89 -18.61 -8.49
N CYS A 60 13.82 -18.77 -7.71
CA CYS A 60 12.91 -17.66 -7.38
C CYS A 60 13.61 -16.60 -6.52
N ASP A 61 14.40 -16.99 -5.52
CA ASP A 61 15.14 -16.05 -4.67
C ASP A 61 16.16 -15.22 -5.48
N VAL A 62 16.83 -15.84 -6.47
CA VAL A 62 17.74 -15.12 -7.38
C VAL A 62 16.95 -14.17 -8.28
N ALA A 63 15.83 -14.62 -8.85
CA ALA A 63 14.97 -13.78 -9.70
C ALA A 63 14.39 -12.59 -8.93
N GLU A 64 13.89 -12.80 -7.71
CA GLU A 64 13.36 -11.76 -6.81
C GLU A 64 14.44 -10.73 -6.47
N LYS A 65 15.64 -11.18 -6.07
CA LYS A 65 16.78 -10.29 -5.79
C LYS A 65 17.25 -9.55 -7.04
N GLY A 66 17.22 -10.20 -8.20
CA GLY A 66 17.56 -9.61 -9.49
C GLY A 66 16.62 -8.45 -9.84
N VAL A 67 15.31 -8.67 -9.78
CA VAL A 67 14.30 -7.62 -10.02
C VAL A 67 14.46 -6.46 -9.05
N LYS A 68 14.66 -6.72 -7.75
CA LYS A 68 14.88 -5.66 -6.76
C LYS A 68 16.09 -4.81 -7.10
N THR A 69 17.20 -5.45 -7.48
CA THR A 69 18.45 -4.76 -7.84
C THR A 69 18.32 -3.95 -9.14
N LEU A 70 17.65 -4.51 -10.16
CA LEU A 70 17.39 -3.79 -11.41
C LEU A 70 16.46 -2.61 -11.18
N THR A 71 15.45 -2.77 -10.32
CA THR A 71 14.52 -1.69 -9.97
C THR A 71 15.25 -0.56 -9.26
N THR A 72 16.09 -0.85 -8.25
CA THR A 72 16.85 0.19 -7.55
C THR A 72 17.85 0.89 -8.45
N ALA A 73 18.52 0.14 -9.35
CA ALA A 73 19.43 0.71 -10.34
C ALA A 73 18.68 1.61 -11.35
N ALA A 74 17.53 1.16 -11.84
CA ALA A 74 16.69 1.94 -12.76
C ALA A 74 16.15 3.21 -12.11
N VAL A 75 15.64 3.12 -10.87
CA VAL A 75 15.20 4.28 -10.09
C VAL A 75 16.35 5.26 -9.88
N SER A 76 17.54 4.78 -9.49
CA SER A 76 18.72 5.63 -9.33
C SER A 76 19.11 6.33 -10.63
N THR A 77 19.00 5.62 -11.77
CA THR A 77 19.30 6.17 -13.11
C THR A 77 18.25 7.19 -13.55
N ALA A 78 16.98 6.96 -13.22
CA ALA A 78 15.86 7.81 -13.57
C ALA A 78 15.65 8.98 -12.58
N GLN A 79 16.27 8.94 -11.40
CA GLN A 79 16.14 9.95 -10.33
C GLN A 79 16.21 11.39 -10.83
N PRO A 80 17.20 11.83 -11.63
CA PRO A 80 17.27 13.22 -12.09
C PRO A 80 16.09 13.64 -13.00
N ILE A 81 15.47 12.69 -13.70
CA ILE A 81 14.28 12.93 -14.53
C ILE A 81 13.04 12.94 -13.63
N LEU A 82 12.93 11.98 -12.70
CA LEU A 82 11.84 11.91 -11.72
C LEU A 82 11.77 13.21 -10.90
N SER A 83 12.90 13.73 -10.42
CA SER A 83 12.95 15.00 -9.68
C SER A 83 12.45 16.20 -10.49
N LYS A 84 12.62 16.19 -11.82
CA LYS A 84 12.09 17.25 -12.69
C LYS A 84 10.60 17.12 -12.94
N LEU A 85 10.07 15.90 -12.90
CA LEU A 85 8.66 15.59 -13.13
C LEU A 85 7.84 15.51 -11.84
N GLU A 86 8.48 15.58 -10.68
CA GLU A 86 7.87 15.52 -9.34
C GLU A 86 6.60 16.38 -9.22
N PRO A 87 6.54 17.65 -9.70
CA PRO A 87 5.33 18.46 -9.58
C PRO A 87 4.13 17.89 -10.37
N GLN A 88 4.41 17.30 -11.54
CA GLN A 88 3.38 16.68 -12.38
C GLN A 88 2.94 15.33 -11.79
N ILE A 89 3.89 14.56 -11.25
CA ILE A 89 3.64 13.29 -10.56
C ILE A 89 2.80 13.54 -9.30
N ALA A 90 3.10 14.57 -8.51
CA ALA A 90 2.33 14.93 -7.32
C ALA A 90 0.88 15.30 -7.68
N THR A 91 0.69 16.11 -8.74
CA THR A 91 -0.65 16.46 -9.22
C THR A 91 -1.42 15.22 -9.70
N ALA A 92 -0.79 14.35 -10.49
CA ALA A 92 -1.39 13.11 -10.95
C ALA A 92 -1.71 12.14 -9.79
N SER A 93 -0.84 12.10 -8.78
CA SER A 93 -1.02 11.33 -7.55
C SER A 93 -2.25 11.83 -6.79
N GLU A 94 -2.46 13.15 -6.67
CA GLU A 94 -3.67 13.71 -6.07
C GLU A 94 -4.94 13.28 -6.83
N TYR A 95 -4.93 13.31 -8.16
CA TYR A 95 -6.06 12.81 -8.95
C TYR A 95 -6.31 11.31 -8.74
N ALA A 96 -5.25 10.52 -8.66
CA ALA A 96 -5.36 9.09 -8.42
C ALA A 96 -5.85 8.78 -6.99
N HIS A 97 -5.48 9.59 -6.00
CA HIS A 97 -6.06 9.54 -4.65
C HIS A 97 -7.56 9.86 -4.66
N ARG A 98 -7.97 10.97 -5.27
CA ARG A 98 -9.39 11.33 -5.41
C ARG A 98 -10.18 10.28 -6.20
N GLY A 99 -9.56 9.70 -7.23
CA GLY A 99 -10.14 8.61 -8.01
C GLY A 99 -10.34 7.35 -7.17
N LEU A 100 -9.35 7.01 -6.34
CA LEU A 100 -9.44 5.91 -5.40
C LEU A 100 -10.52 6.15 -4.33
N ASP A 101 -10.65 7.38 -3.82
CA ASP A 101 -11.69 7.72 -2.86
C ASP A 101 -13.09 7.52 -3.46
N ARG A 102 -13.32 8.02 -4.69
CA ARG A 102 -14.57 7.79 -5.43
C ARG A 102 -14.83 6.31 -5.70
N LEU A 103 -13.78 5.53 -5.97
CA LEU A 103 -13.90 4.09 -6.18
C LEU A 103 -14.35 3.39 -4.89
N GLN A 104 -13.80 3.77 -3.75
CA GLN A 104 -14.18 3.20 -2.45
C GLN A 104 -15.63 3.57 -2.06
N GLU A 105 -16.05 4.80 -2.35
CA GLU A 105 -17.44 5.25 -2.14
C GLU A 105 -18.43 4.49 -3.03
N SER A 106 -18.07 4.27 -4.30
CA SER A 106 -18.93 3.56 -5.26
C SER A 106 -18.93 2.04 -5.07
N LEU A 107 -17.85 1.46 -4.56
CA LEU A 107 -17.68 0.02 -4.33
C LEU A 107 -17.28 -0.27 -2.87
N PRO A 108 -18.22 -0.19 -1.91
CA PRO A 108 -17.93 -0.41 -0.49
C PRO A 108 -17.45 -1.83 -0.17
N ILE A 109 -17.67 -2.79 -1.07
CA ILE A 109 -17.14 -4.15 -0.98
C ILE A 109 -15.62 -4.19 -0.88
N LEU A 110 -14.90 -3.19 -1.43
CA LEU A 110 -13.44 -3.09 -1.34
C LEU A 110 -12.95 -2.88 0.10
N GLN A 111 -13.81 -2.32 0.97
CA GLN A 111 -13.55 -2.11 2.40
C GLN A 111 -13.90 -3.35 3.25
N GLN A 112 -14.41 -4.41 2.65
CA GLN A 112 -14.75 -5.65 3.35
C GLN A 112 -13.68 -6.72 3.09
N PRO A 113 -13.28 -7.50 4.10
CA PRO A 113 -12.39 -8.63 3.88
C PRO A 113 -13.10 -9.76 3.10
N THR A 114 -12.32 -10.53 2.35
CA THR A 114 -12.80 -11.58 1.42
C THR A 114 -13.75 -12.58 2.10
N GLU A 115 -13.46 -12.94 3.34
CA GLU A 115 -14.20 -13.94 4.11
C GLU A 115 -15.63 -13.46 4.42
N LYS A 116 -15.78 -12.17 4.71
CA LYS A 116 -17.08 -11.55 4.98
C LYS A 116 -17.92 -11.49 3.70
N VAL A 117 -17.32 -11.06 2.60
CA VAL A 117 -18.00 -11.01 1.29
C VAL A 117 -18.51 -12.40 0.88
N LEU A 118 -17.70 -13.43 1.10
CA LEU A 118 -18.08 -14.81 0.81
C LEU A 118 -19.25 -15.28 1.69
N ALA A 119 -19.21 -14.96 2.99
CA ALA A 119 -20.28 -15.30 3.92
C ALA A 119 -21.60 -14.62 3.54
N ASP A 120 -21.58 -13.31 3.29
CA ASP A 120 -22.75 -12.51 2.93
C ASP A 120 -23.37 -13.02 1.59
N THR A 121 -22.52 -13.36 0.62
CA THR A 121 -22.97 -13.92 -0.67
C THR A 121 -23.60 -15.30 -0.50
N LYS A 122 -23.02 -16.16 0.34
CA LYS A 122 -23.54 -17.51 0.62
C LYS A 122 -24.91 -17.44 1.30
N GLU A 123 -25.07 -16.53 2.26
CA GLU A 123 -26.34 -16.28 2.94
C GLU A 123 -27.41 -15.82 1.93
N LEU A 124 -27.10 -14.82 1.11
CA LEU A 124 -28.02 -14.27 0.11
C LEU A 124 -28.49 -15.32 -0.90
N VAL A 125 -27.60 -16.19 -1.37
CA VAL A 125 -27.97 -17.28 -2.30
C VAL A 125 -28.84 -18.31 -1.60
N SER A 126 -28.53 -18.63 -0.34
CA SER A 126 -29.29 -19.60 0.45
C SER A 126 -30.69 -19.08 0.76
N SER A 127 -30.84 -17.79 1.07
CA SER A 127 -32.16 -17.15 1.28
C SER A 127 -32.97 -17.08 -0.02
N THR A 128 -32.32 -16.79 -1.15
CA THR A 128 -32.99 -16.74 -2.46
C THR A 128 -33.48 -18.12 -2.91
N VAL A 129 -32.67 -19.17 -2.71
CA VAL A 129 -33.06 -20.55 -3.02
C VAL A 129 -34.18 -21.03 -2.09
N SER A 130 -34.11 -20.72 -0.80
CA SER A 130 -35.16 -21.07 0.16
C SER A 130 -36.48 -20.34 -0.15
N GLY A 131 -36.42 -19.06 -0.52
CA GLY A 131 -37.61 -18.28 -0.89
C GLY A 131 -38.17 -18.60 -2.28
N ALA A 132 -37.44 -19.35 -3.12
CA ALA A 132 -37.92 -19.87 -4.39
C ALA A 132 -38.47 -21.32 -4.29
N GLN A 133 -38.27 -21.99 -3.14
CA GLN A 133 -38.86 -23.29 -2.82
C GLN A 133 -40.17 -23.20 -2.00
N GLU A 134 -40.53 -22.00 -1.52
CA GLU A 134 -41.91 -21.66 -1.09
C GLU A 134 -42.77 -21.20 -2.29
#